data_AF-C5LHM8-F1
#
_entry.id   AF-C5LHM8-F1
#
_cell.length_a   1.000
_cell.length_b   1.000
_cell.length_c   1.000
_cell.angle_alpha   90.00
_cell.angle_beta   90.00
_cell.angle_gamma   90.00
#
_symmetry.space_group_name_H-M   'P 1'
#
loop_
_entity.id
_entity.type
_entity.pdbx_description
1 polymer ?
#
loop_
_entity_poly.entity_id
_entity_poly.type
_entity_poly.pdbx_seq_one_letter_code
_entity_poly.pdbx_strand_id
1 'polypeptide(L)'
;MPATGVSLPTLEALLRGLGEIWHAFWLPFVARYSLVYACTKGVNYAMFFWLPFYLSEVCELDPGLADGLSVFYDIGQCLGGVIAGSIVDKMAKGKKSIVITSFLLLAVIPILALSLKHSSVVPVTVIIFIAGFLVGGPANLISAAVCADLGSQTGIDSNVTASVSGLVDGVASIGAAITQLTIPLLATGSSWAWLFVAFTGMLLLAASLLIPVVRKEMASPSTEEGAISTQMIE
;
A
#
# COMPACT_ATOMS: atom_id res chain seq x y z
N MET A 1 -29.25 1.36 -35.59
CA MET A 1 -28.54 1.53 -34.30
C MET A 1 -29.58 1.43 -33.19
N PRO A 2 -29.70 0.32 -32.45
CA PRO A 2 -30.61 0.28 -31.32
C PRO A 2 -29.90 0.83 -30.08
N ALA A 3 -30.52 1.81 -29.43
CA ALA A 3 -30.15 2.28 -28.11
C ALA A 3 -30.28 1.11 -27.12
N THR A 4 -29.16 0.66 -26.57
CA THR A 4 -29.11 -0.36 -25.53
C THR A 4 -29.66 0.22 -24.23
N GLY A 5 -30.98 0.13 -24.04
CA GLY A 5 -31.61 0.43 -22.75
C GLY A 5 -31.13 -0.56 -21.70
N VAL A 6 -30.55 -0.06 -20.62
CA VAL A 6 -30.19 -0.87 -19.45
C VAL A 6 -31.48 -1.52 -18.92
N SER A 7 -31.54 -2.85 -18.91
CA SER A 7 -32.73 -3.54 -18.43
C SER A 7 -32.95 -3.27 -16.93
N LEU A 8 -34.21 -3.12 -16.50
CA LEU A 8 -34.59 -2.87 -15.10
C LEU A 8 -33.89 -3.78 -14.06
N PRO A 9 -33.69 -5.09 -14.32
CA PRO A 9 -32.95 -5.98 -13.43
C PRO A 9 -31.46 -5.60 -13.26
N THR A 10 -30.85 -5.02 -14.30
CA THR A 10 -29.47 -4.54 -14.27
C THR A 10 -29.33 -3.29 -13.42
N LEU A 11 -30.32 -2.39 -13.46
CA LEU A 11 -30.33 -1.17 -12.66
C LEU A 11 -30.50 -1.50 -11.17
N GLU A 12 -31.40 -2.42 -10.83
CA GLU A 12 -31.59 -2.88 -9.44
C GLU A 12 -30.34 -3.57 -8.89
N ALA A 13 -29.69 -4.41 -9.69
CA ALA A 13 -28.41 -5.03 -9.31
C ALA A 13 -27.32 -3.97 -9.06
N LEU A 14 -27.27 -2.92 -9.88
CA LEU A 14 -26.31 -1.84 -9.74
C LEU A 14 -26.58 -1.00 -8.49
N LEU A 15 -27.84 -0.66 -8.21
CA LEU A 15 -28.24 0.05 -6.99
C LEU A 15 -27.97 -0.77 -5.73
N ARG A 16 -28.19 -2.10 -5.77
CA ARG A 16 -27.82 -3.00 -4.67
C ARG A 16 -26.31 -3.00 -4.44
N GLY A 17 -25.51 -3.14 -5.48
CA GLY A 17 -24.04 -3.07 -5.39
C GLY A 17 -23.54 -1.73 -4.83
N LEU A 18 -24.15 -0.61 -5.23
CA LEU A 18 -23.84 0.71 -4.67
C LEU A 18 -24.18 0.81 -3.18
N GLY A 19 -25.31 0.24 -2.77
CA GLY A 19 -25.70 0.17 -1.36
C GLY A 19 -24.72 -0.65 -0.51
N GLU A 20 -24.23 -1.77 -1.03
CA GLU A 20 -23.23 -2.60 -0.37
C GLU A 20 -21.87 -1.90 -0.22
N ILE A 21 -21.41 -1.22 -1.28
CA ILE A 21 -20.18 -0.42 -1.24
C ILE A 21 -20.30 0.72 -0.22
N TRP A 22 -21.46 1.39 -0.19
CA TRP A 22 -21.72 2.44 0.79
C TRP A 22 -21.65 1.91 2.22
N HIS A 23 -22.28 0.78 2.49
CA HIS A 23 -22.20 0.12 3.80
C HIS A 23 -20.76 -0.30 4.15
N ALA A 24 -20.03 -0.88 3.18
CA ALA A 24 -18.64 -1.29 3.33
C ALA A 24 -17.71 -0.12 3.68
N PHE A 25 -17.95 1.09 3.15
CA PHE A 25 -17.15 2.28 3.46
C PHE A 25 -17.21 2.67 4.94
N TRP A 26 -18.36 2.47 5.58
CA TRP A 26 -18.57 2.82 6.99
C TRP A 26 -18.10 1.74 7.96
N LEU A 27 -17.60 0.61 7.46
CA LEU A 27 -16.98 -0.40 8.31
C LEU A 27 -15.74 0.16 9.01
N PRO A 28 -15.50 -0.27 10.26
CA PRO A 28 -14.37 0.24 11.04
C PRO A 28 -13.06 -0.02 10.30
N PHE A 29 -12.24 1.03 10.21
CA PHE A 29 -10.92 1.03 9.58
C PHE A 29 -10.86 0.93 8.05
N VAL A 30 -11.96 0.62 7.34
CA VAL A 30 -11.95 0.57 5.87
C VAL A 30 -11.49 1.89 5.28
N ALA A 31 -12.15 3.01 5.62
CA ALA A 31 -11.74 4.33 5.12
C ALA A 31 -10.29 4.71 5.47
N ARG A 32 -9.79 4.29 6.65
CA ARG A 32 -8.41 4.56 7.06
C ARG A 32 -7.43 3.75 6.21
N TYR A 33 -7.68 2.45 6.06
CA TYR A 33 -6.84 1.59 5.22
C TYR A 33 -6.90 1.99 3.75
N SER A 34 -8.05 2.44 3.24
CA SER A 34 -8.15 3.00 1.90
C SER A 34 -7.22 4.21 1.71
N LEU A 35 -7.17 5.12 2.68
CA LEU A 35 -6.30 6.30 2.60
C LEU A 35 -4.81 5.94 2.76
N VAL A 36 -4.49 5.04 3.70
CA VAL A 36 -3.13 4.49 3.88
C VAL A 36 -2.66 3.82 2.59
N TYR A 37 -3.52 3.02 1.96
CA TYR A 37 -3.21 2.35 0.72
C TYR A 37 -3.12 3.33 -0.45
N ALA A 38 -3.94 4.37 -0.50
CA ALA A 38 -3.80 5.46 -1.47
C ALA A 38 -2.42 6.11 -1.41
N CYS A 39 -1.94 6.45 -0.22
CA CYS A 39 -0.60 7.01 -0.05
C CYS A 39 0.49 6.01 -0.44
N THR A 40 0.39 4.77 0.06
CA THR A 40 1.42 3.73 -0.15
C THR A 40 1.46 3.27 -1.61
N LYS A 41 0.30 3.04 -2.25
CA LYS A 41 0.16 2.69 -3.68
C LYS A 41 0.64 3.82 -4.57
N GLY A 42 0.37 5.08 -4.21
CA GLY A 42 0.89 6.25 -4.92
C GLY A 42 2.41 6.28 -4.95
N VAL A 43 3.08 6.15 -3.79
CA VAL A 43 4.56 6.08 -3.73
C VAL A 43 5.09 4.85 -4.45
N ASN A 44 4.46 3.70 -4.25
CA ASN A 44 4.85 2.44 -4.90
C ASN A 44 4.81 2.54 -6.43
N TYR A 45 3.71 3.06 -7.00
CA TYR A 45 3.58 3.24 -8.44
C TYR A 45 4.51 4.34 -8.95
N ALA A 46 4.78 5.37 -8.14
CA ALA A 46 5.75 6.38 -8.51
C ALA A 46 7.13 5.76 -8.72
N MET A 47 7.57 4.94 -7.77
CA MET A 47 8.82 4.19 -7.89
C MET A 47 8.78 3.23 -9.08
N PHE A 48 7.68 2.50 -9.28
CA PHE A 48 7.56 1.55 -10.38
C PHE A 48 7.70 2.21 -11.77
N PHE A 49 7.05 3.35 -12.00
CA PHE A 49 7.02 3.99 -13.32
C PHE A 49 8.13 5.03 -13.54
N TRP A 50 8.54 5.76 -12.50
CA TRP A 50 9.40 6.94 -12.65
C TRP A 50 10.84 6.72 -12.19
N LEU A 51 11.14 5.60 -11.53
CA LEU A 51 12.49 5.31 -11.06
C LEU A 51 13.53 5.20 -12.19
N PRO A 52 13.26 4.52 -13.34
CA PRO A 52 14.23 4.49 -14.45
C PRO A 52 14.54 5.91 -14.96
N PHE A 53 13.52 6.75 -15.05
CA PHE A 53 13.67 8.13 -15.50
C PHE A 53 14.46 8.97 -14.50
N TYR A 54 14.20 8.84 -13.20
CA TYR A 54 15.02 9.47 -12.15
C TYR A 54 16.50 9.05 -12.24
N LEU A 55 16.76 7.75 -12.42
CA LEU A 55 18.12 7.22 -12.51
C LEU A 55 18.86 7.75 -13.76
N SER A 56 18.16 7.83 -14.89
CA SER A 56 18.72 8.39 -16.13
C SER A 56 18.99 9.89 -16.00
N GLU A 57 18.01 10.67 -15.52
CA GLU A 57 18.08 12.14 -15.55
C GLU A 57 18.89 12.75 -14.39
N VAL A 58 18.81 12.17 -13.19
CA VAL A 58 19.42 12.75 -11.97
C VAL A 58 20.74 12.06 -11.62
N CYS A 59 20.79 10.74 -11.77
CA CYS A 59 22.01 9.98 -11.54
C CYS A 59 22.89 9.90 -12.80
N GLU A 60 22.44 10.49 -13.91
CA GLU A 60 23.18 10.58 -15.19
C GLU A 60 23.60 9.19 -15.70
N LEU A 61 22.77 8.16 -15.43
CA LEU A 61 23.02 6.80 -15.86
C LEU A 61 22.53 6.57 -17.29
N ASP A 62 23.17 5.65 -18.00
CA ASP A 62 22.67 5.17 -19.29
C ASP A 62 21.23 4.64 -19.15
N PRO A 63 20.29 4.98 -20.06
CA PRO A 63 18.89 4.57 -19.94
C PRO A 63 18.69 3.05 -19.85
N GLY A 64 19.49 2.24 -20.55
CA GLY A 64 19.40 0.79 -20.48
C GLY A 64 19.89 0.25 -19.14
N LEU A 65 20.93 0.86 -18.57
CA LEU A 65 21.38 0.54 -17.21
C LEU A 65 20.34 0.98 -16.16
N ALA A 66 19.79 2.19 -16.29
CA ALA A 66 18.78 2.73 -15.38
C ALA A 66 17.53 1.82 -15.29
N ASP A 67 17.03 1.36 -16.44
CA ASP A 67 15.93 0.38 -16.53
C ASP A 67 16.31 -0.98 -15.91
N GLY A 68 17.51 -1.47 -16.19
CA GLY A 68 18.00 -2.71 -15.56
C GLY A 68 18.11 -2.61 -14.03
N LEU A 69 18.48 -1.44 -13.51
CA LEU A 69 18.60 -1.21 -12.06
C LEU A 69 17.26 -1.02 -11.36
N SER A 70 16.24 -0.46 -12.04
CA SER A 70 14.92 -0.28 -11.43
C SER A 70 14.24 -1.61 -11.11
N VAL A 71 14.57 -2.70 -11.83
CA VAL A 71 14.09 -4.06 -11.53
C VAL A 71 14.40 -4.49 -10.08
N PHE A 72 15.49 -3.99 -9.48
CA PHE A 72 15.78 -4.30 -8.07
C PHE A 72 14.72 -3.77 -7.10
N TYR A 73 13.98 -2.72 -7.48
CA TYR A 73 12.82 -2.27 -6.72
C TYR A 73 11.74 -3.35 -6.70
N ASP A 74 11.43 -3.94 -7.85
CA ASP A 74 10.40 -4.96 -8.02
C ASP A 74 10.77 -6.25 -7.28
N ILE A 75 12.03 -6.67 -7.39
CA ILE A 75 12.55 -7.81 -6.61
C ILE A 75 12.41 -7.52 -5.12
N GLY A 76 12.78 -6.32 -4.69
CA GLY A 76 12.61 -5.85 -3.31
C GLY A 76 11.16 -5.96 -2.87
N GLN A 77 10.22 -5.44 -3.65
CA GLN A 77 8.78 -5.50 -3.37
C GLN A 77 8.25 -6.93 -3.26
N CYS A 78 8.61 -7.81 -4.18
CA CYS A 78 8.20 -9.22 -4.14
C CYS A 78 8.66 -9.89 -2.83
N LEU A 79 9.95 -9.73 -2.51
CA LEU A 79 10.52 -10.30 -1.28
C LEU A 79 9.94 -9.63 -0.02
N GLY A 80 9.74 -8.32 -0.05
CA GLY A 80 9.12 -7.54 1.02
C GLY A 80 7.72 -8.03 1.33
N GLY A 81 6.91 -8.33 0.32
CA GLY A 81 5.57 -8.88 0.51
C GLY A 81 5.58 -10.25 1.18
N VAL A 82 6.43 -11.17 0.69
CA VAL A 82 6.56 -12.52 1.25
C VAL A 82 7.06 -12.49 2.69
N ILE A 83 8.09 -11.69 2.97
CA ILE A 83 8.66 -11.58 4.32
C ILE A 83 7.71 -10.85 5.26
N ALA A 84 7.08 -9.75 4.84
CA ALA A 84 6.10 -9.04 5.67
C ALA A 84 4.92 -9.95 6.03
N GLY A 85 4.38 -10.72 5.06
CA GLY A 85 3.35 -11.72 5.32
C GLY A 85 3.83 -12.79 6.30
N SER A 86 5.04 -13.32 6.10
CA SER A 86 5.63 -14.30 7.03
C SER A 86 5.81 -13.75 8.44
N ILE A 87 6.21 -12.48 8.59
CA ILE A 87 6.32 -11.80 9.89
C ILE A 87 4.94 -11.67 10.53
N VAL A 88 3.91 -11.28 9.76
CA VAL A 88 2.54 -11.20 10.26
C VAL A 88 2.08 -12.54 10.83
N ASP A 89 2.26 -13.62 10.07
CA ASP A 89 1.74 -14.93 10.41
C ASP A 89 2.51 -15.57 11.58
N LYS A 90 3.84 -15.46 11.59
CA LYS A 90 4.70 -16.19 12.54
C LYS A 90 5.10 -15.38 13.76
N MET A 91 5.26 -14.06 13.63
CA MET A 91 5.85 -13.22 14.68
C MET A 91 4.83 -12.23 15.27
N ALA A 92 4.04 -11.58 14.42
CA ALA A 92 3.09 -10.57 14.84
C ALA A 92 1.71 -11.16 15.23
N LYS A 93 1.55 -12.49 15.19
CA LYS A 93 0.31 -13.20 15.53
C LYS A 93 -0.92 -12.62 14.82
N GLY A 94 -0.79 -12.33 13.52
CA GLY A 94 -1.85 -11.77 12.70
C GLY A 94 -2.03 -10.24 12.79
N LYS A 95 -1.27 -9.53 13.64
CA LYS A 95 -1.30 -8.06 13.77
C LYS A 95 -0.65 -7.40 12.54
N LYS A 96 -1.47 -7.05 11.55
CA LYS A 96 -1.01 -6.53 10.25
C LYS A 96 -0.63 -5.06 10.36
N SER A 97 -1.41 -4.26 11.09
CA SER A 97 -1.17 -2.81 11.15
C SER A 97 0.19 -2.49 11.75
N ILE A 98 0.63 -3.24 12.77
CA ILE A 98 1.94 -2.98 13.40
C ILE A 98 3.10 -3.26 12.44
N VAL A 99 3.03 -4.34 11.65
CA VAL A 99 4.05 -4.69 10.65
C VAL A 99 4.07 -3.66 9.54
N ILE A 100 2.91 -3.33 8.97
CA ILE A 100 2.75 -2.31 7.93
C ILE A 100 3.32 -0.97 8.41
N THR A 101 2.93 -0.51 9.59
CA THR A 101 3.41 0.76 10.16
C THR A 101 4.92 0.75 10.35
N SER A 102 5.49 -0.35 10.85
CA SER A 102 6.94 -0.47 11.06
C SER A 102 7.71 -0.39 9.75
N PHE A 103 7.25 -1.10 8.71
CA PHE A 103 7.85 -1.05 7.38
C PHE A 103 7.78 0.36 6.78
N LEU A 104 6.61 1.02 6.86
CA LEU A 104 6.44 2.39 6.34
C LEU A 104 7.34 3.41 7.06
N LEU A 105 7.52 3.28 8.38
CA LEU A 105 8.44 4.13 9.14
C LEU A 105 9.90 3.88 8.76
N LEU A 106 10.29 2.62 8.57
CA LEU A 106 11.64 2.28 8.12
C LEU A 106 11.89 2.73 6.66
N ALA A 107 10.86 2.72 5.82
CA ALA A 107 10.93 3.16 4.42
C ALA A 107 11.27 4.64 4.25
N VAL A 108 11.07 5.47 5.28
CA VAL A 108 11.43 6.90 5.28
C VAL A 108 12.91 7.10 4.94
N ILE A 109 13.79 6.27 5.51
CA ILE A 109 15.24 6.42 5.33
C ILE A 109 15.66 6.20 3.87
N PRO A 110 15.38 5.05 3.22
CA PRO A 110 15.80 4.82 1.84
C PRO A 110 15.09 5.75 0.85
N ILE A 111 13.81 6.09 1.07
CA ILE A 111 13.09 7.02 0.18
C ILE A 111 13.69 8.43 0.29
N LEU A 112 13.98 8.92 1.48
CA LEU A 112 14.66 10.20 1.65
C LEU A 112 16.10 10.15 1.14
N ALA A 113 16.80 9.03 1.28
CA ALA A 113 18.15 8.88 0.74
C ALA A 113 18.18 9.12 -0.78
N LEU A 114 17.16 8.70 -1.54
CA LEU A 114 17.02 8.98 -2.97
C LEU A 114 16.88 10.48 -3.31
N SER A 115 16.60 11.35 -2.34
CA SER A 115 16.64 12.79 -2.57
C SER A 115 18.07 13.33 -2.73
N LEU A 116 19.08 12.54 -2.37
CA LEU A 116 20.49 12.90 -2.48
C LEU A 116 21.04 12.54 -3.87
N LYS A 117 22.11 13.23 -4.29
CA LYS A 117 22.82 12.86 -5.52
C LYS A 117 23.66 11.60 -5.25
N HIS A 118 23.54 10.60 -6.12
CA HIS A 118 24.30 9.36 -6.03
C HIS A 118 25.31 9.30 -7.18
N SER A 119 26.59 9.12 -6.84
CA SER A 119 27.68 9.01 -7.83
C SER A 119 28.11 7.56 -8.10
N SER A 120 27.59 6.60 -7.34
CA SER A 120 27.93 5.19 -7.45
C SER A 120 26.66 4.35 -7.62
N VAL A 121 26.73 3.39 -8.54
CA VAL A 121 25.63 2.49 -8.88
C VAL A 121 25.29 1.55 -7.71
N VAL A 122 26.29 0.99 -7.03
CA VAL A 122 26.04 -0.04 -6.00
C VAL A 122 25.20 0.49 -4.83
N PRO A 123 25.52 1.65 -4.20
CA PRO A 123 24.70 2.17 -3.11
C PRO A 123 23.27 2.50 -3.54
N VAL A 124 23.07 3.12 -4.71
CA VAL A 124 21.72 3.48 -5.17
C VAL A 124 20.88 2.24 -5.46
N THR A 125 21.47 1.18 -6.03
CA THR A 125 20.77 -0.11 -6.24
C THR A 125 20.34 -0.74 -4.92
N VAL A 126 21.20 -0.72 -3.89
CA VAL A 126 20.85 -1.24 -2.56
C VAL A 126 19.72 -0.42 -1.92
N ILE A 127 19.78 0.92 -2.03
CA ILE A 127 18.73 1.81 -1.53
C ILE A 127 17.40 1.52 -2.23
N ILE A 128 17.41 1.37 -3.55
CA ILE A 128 16.24 1.03 -4.36
C ILE A 128 15.63 -0.30 -3.94
N PHE A 129 16.46 -1.33 -3.77
CA PHE A 129 16.01 -2.64 -3.30
C PHE A 129 15.34 -2.55 -1.92
N ILE A 130 15.97 -1.85 -0.97
CA ILE A 130 15.43 -1.66 0.38
C ILE A 130 14.13 -0.83 0.33
N ALA A 131 14.06 0.19 -0.52
CA ALA A 131 12.84 0.97 -0.73
C ALA A 131 11.70 0.10 -1.27
N GLY A 132 11.97 -0.75 -2.27
CA GLY A 132 11.01 -1.72 -2.80
C GLY A 132 10.51 -2.68 -1.73
N PHE A 133 11.43 -3.22 -0.93
CA PHE A 133 11.11 -4.11 0.18
C PHE A 133 10.20 -3.44 1.23
N LEU A 134 10.53 -2.21 1.65
CA LEU A 134 9.85 -1.53 2.74
C LEU A 134 8.58 -0.77 2.32
N VAL A 135 8.44 -0.37 1.05
CA VAL A 135 7.23 0.30 0.54
C VAL A 135 6.31 -0.70 -0.16
N GLY A 136 6.88 -1.53 -1.04
CA GLY A 136 6.14 -2.51 -1.82
C GLY A 136 5.59 -3.66 -0.99
N GLY A 137 6.32 -4.10 0.05
CA GLY A 137 5.84 -5.11 0.98
C GLY A 137 4.52 -4.74 1.66
N PRO A 138 4.43 -3.56 2.31
CA PRO A 138 3.18 -3.03 2.86
C PRO A 138 2.07 -2.86 1.84
N ALA A 139 2.37 -2.38 0.62
CA ALA A 139 1.37 -2.25 -0.45
C ALA A 139 0.71 -3.60 -0.77
N ASN A 140 1.52 -4.64 -0.95
CA ASN A 140 1.05 -6.00 -1.23
C ASN A 140 0.28 -6.60 -0.04
N LEU A 141 0.72 -6.33 1.19
CA LEU A 141 0.06 -6.83 2.40
C LEU A 141 -1.31 -6.18 2.60
N ILE A 142 -1.45 -4.88 2.28
CA ILE A 142 -2.73 -4.19 2.36
C ILE A 142 -3.72 -4.73 1.32
N SER A 143 -3.29 -4.85 0.06
CA SER A 143 -4.15 -5.30 -1.04
C SER A 143 -4.63 -6.75 -0.87
N ALA A 144 -3.77 -7.62 -0.33
CA ALA A 144 -4.09 -9.03 -0.15
C ALA A 144 -4.74 -9.32 1.22
N ALA A 145 -3.97 -9.16 2.30
CA ALA A 145 -4.34 -9.69 3.60
C ALA A 145 -5.28 -8.75 4.37
N VAL A 146 -5.06 -7.44 4.33
CA VAL A 146 -5.89 -6.48 5.06
C VAL A 146 -7.29 -6.39 4.46
N CYS A 147 -7.41 -6.37 3.13
CA CYS A 147 -8.73 -6.33 2.47
C CYS A 147 -9.56 -7.58 2.78
N ALA A 148 -8.92 -8.76 2.82
CA ALA A 148 -9.56 -10.01 3.22
C ALA A 148 -10.06 -9.95 4.68
N ASP A 149 -9.22 -9.49 5.61
CA ASP A 149 -9.59 -9.34 7.02
C ASP A 149 -10.75 -8.37 7.23
N LEU A 150 -10.70 -7.19 6.59
CA LEU A 150 -11.75 -6.18 6.68
C LEU A 150 -13.08 -6.71 6.11
N GLY A 151 -13.01 -7.51 5.04
CA GLY A 151 -14.15 -8.19 4.45
C GLY A 151 -14.77 -9.26 5.35
N SER A 152 -13.94 -10.00 6.10
CA SER A 152 -14.40 -11.08 6.97
C SER A 152 -15.01 -10.63 8.32
N GLN A 153 -14.77 -9.38 8.74
CA GLN A 153 -15.22 -8.84 10.03
C GLN A 153 -16.74 -8.77 10.18
N THR A 154 -17.50 -8.88 9.09
CA THR A 154 -18.97 -8.82 9.12
C THR A 154 -19.63 -10.18 9.36
N GLY A 155 -18.89 -11.31 9.32
CA GLY A 155 -19.44 -12.65 9.46
C GLY A 155 -20.49 -13.04 8.40
N ILE A 156 -20.62 -12.22 7.35
CA ILE A 156 -21.70 -12.27 6.37
C ILE A 156 -21.09 -12.14 4.97
N ASP A 157 -21.24 -13.23 4.21
CA ASP A 157 -21.19 -13.32 2.74
C ASP A 157 -19.89 -12.90 2.02
N SER A 158 -19.43 -13.73 1.08
CA SER A 158 -18.22 -13.48 0.27
C SER A 158 -18.31 -12.19 -0.55
N ASN A 159 -19.54 -11.75 -0.84
CA ASN A 159 -19.84 -10.50 -1.57
C ASN A 159 -19.32 -9.26 -0.83
N VAL A 160 -19.33 -9.24 0.50
CA VAL A 160 -18.85 -8.08 1.28
C VAL A 160 -17.33 -7.95 1.19
N THR A 161 -16.60 -9.06 1.17
CA THR A 161 -15.13 -9.05 1.04
C THR A 161 -14.68 -8.53 -0.32
N ALA A 162 -15.38 -8.92 -1.38
CA ALA A 162 -15.13 -8.41 -2.73
C ALA A 162 -15.42 -6.90 -2.81
N SER A 163 -16.53 -6.44 -2.24
CA SER A 163 -16.91 -5.02 -2.20
C SER A 163 -15.93 -4.17 -1.39
N VAL A 164 -15.46 -4.65 -0.23
CA VAL A 164 -14.44 -3.96 0.58
C VAL A 164 -13.12 -3.88 -0.18
N SER A 165 -12.65 -4.99 -0.76
CA SER A 165 -11.41 -5.00 -1.53
C SER A 165 -11.47 -4.06 -2.73
N GLY A 166 -12.59 -4.09 -3.48
CA GLY A 166 -12.82 -3.21 -4.61
C GLY A 166 -12.89 -1.73 -4.22
N LEU A 167 -13.53 -1.41 -3.09
CA LEU A 167 -13.57 -0.06 -2.57
C LEU A 167 -12.20 0.46 -2.12
N VAL A 168 -11.46 -0.35 -1.35
CA VAL A 168 -10.11 0.00 -0.88
C VAL A 168 -9.17 0.21 -2.06
N ASP A 169 -9.17 -0.72 -3.02
CA ASP A 169 -8.31 -0.61 -4.20
C ASP A 169 -8.75 0.53 -5.13
N GLY A 170 -10.05 0.80 -5.25
CA GLY A 170 -10.59 1.91 -6.02
C GLY A 170 -10.13 3.27 -5.49
N VAL A 171 -10.29 3.50 -4.18
CA VAL A 171 -9.78 4.72 -3.52
C VAL A 171 -8.27 4.84 -3.65
N ALA A 172 -7.55 3.73 -3.47
CA ALA A 172 -6.10 3.73 -3.60
C ALA A 172 -5.64 4.04 -5.03
N SER A 173 -6.35 3.56 -6.04
CA SER A 173 -6.07 3.84 -7.44
C SER A 173 -6.34 5.30 -7.80
N ILE A 174 -7.38 5.93 -7.24
CA ILE A 174 -7.59 7.39 -7.39
C ILE A 174 -6.42 8.16 -6.78
N GLY A 175 -6.00 7.81 -5.56
CA GLY A 175 -4.85 8.44 -4.92
C GLY A 175 -3.57 8.28 -5.74
N ALA A 176 -3.30 7.06 -6.22
CA ALA A 176 -2.17 6.79 -7.08
C ALA A 176 -2.24 7.59 -8.39
N ALA A 177 -3.41 7.70 -9.02
CA ALA A 177 -3.59 8.53 -10.22
C ALA A 177 -3.27 10.01 -9.95
N ILE A 178 -3.72 10.57 -8.82
CA ILE A 178 -3.34 11.94 -8.41
C ILE A 178 -1.82 12.06 -8.25
N THR A 179 -1.18 11.10 -7.59
CA THR A 179 0.30 11.08 -7.46
C THR A 179 0.96 11.05 -8.83
N GLN A 180 0.53 10.17 -9.73
CA GLN A 180 1.08 10.03 -11.09
C GLN A 180 0.91 11.32 -11.91
N LEU A 181 -0.21 12.01 -11.80
CA LEU A 181 -0.43 13.30 -12.48
C LEU A 181 0.41 14.43 -11.87
N THR A 182 0.78 14.32 -10.60
CA THR A 182 1.57 15.34 -9.89
C THR A 182 3.06 15.20 -10.16
N ILE A 183 3.58 13.97 -10.39
CA ILE A 183 5.01 13.73 -10.61
C ILE A 183 5.58 14.56 -11.76
N PRO A 184 5.03 14.57 -12.99
CA PRO A 184 5.56 15.38 -14.09
C PRO A 184 5.60 16.89 -13.78
N LEU A 185 4.68 17.38 -12.93
CA LEU A 185 4.60 18.78 -12.55
C LEU A 185 5.70 19.16 -11.54
N LEU A 186 6.12 18.22 -10.71
CA LEU A 186 7.15 18.42 -9.68
C LEU A 186 8.54 17.98 -10.13
N ALA A 187 8.65 17.00 -11.02
CA ALA A 187 9.91 16.36 -11.40
C ALA A 187 10.58 17.06 -12.59
N THR A 188 10.84 18.37 -12.45
CA THR A 188 11.57 19.15 -13.46
C THR A 188 12.98 19.52 -12.96
N GLY A 189 14.02 19.09 -13.69
CA GLY A 189 15.42 19.39 -13.37
C GLY A 189 15.81 18.97 -11.94
N SER A 190 16.32 19.91 -11.14
CA SER A 190 16.80 19.67 -9.77
C SER A 190 15.70 19.36 -8.73
N SER A 191 14.43 19.28 -9.14
CA SER A 191 13.28 19.19 -8.24
C SER A 191 12.95 17.77 -7.75
N TRP A 192 13.62 16.74 -8.26
CA TRP A 192 13.44 15.35 -7.83
C TRP A 192 13.63 15.15 -6.33
N ALA A 193 14.55 15.89 -5.70
CA ALA A 193 14.73 15.82 -4.26
C ALA A 193 13.43 16.15 -3.50
N TRP A 194 12.68 17.15 -3.95
CA TRP A 194 11.39 17.53 -3.36
C TRP A 194 10.31 16.47 -3.57
N LEU A 195 10.38 15.73 -4.67
CA LEU A 195 9.47 14.61 -4.92
C LEU A 195 9.67 13.50 -3.89
N PHE A 196 10.91 13.12 -3.60
CA PHE A 196 11.21 12.12 -2.56
C PHE A 196 10.89 12.61 -1.14
N VAL A 197 11.04 13.91 -0.88
CA VAL A 197 10.56 14.53 0.37
C VAL A 197 9.04 14.44 0.47
N ALA A 198 8.31 14.70 -0.62
CA ALA A 198 6.85 14.55 -0.65
C ALA A 198 6.42 13.08 -0.45
N PHE A 199 7.10 12.12 -1.08
CA PHE A 199 6.85 10.69 -0.85
C PHE A 199 7.12 10.29 0.59
N THR A 200 8.18 10.81 1.20
CA THR A 200 8.45 10.62 2.63
C THR A 200 7.28 11.13 3.48
N GLY A 201 6.75 12.32 3.16
CA GLY A 201 5.56 12.86 3.81
C GLY A 201 4.32 11.97 3.66
N MET A 202 4.11 11.38 2.48
CA MET A 202 3.01 10.43 2.24
C MET A 202 3.16 9.15 3.07
N LEU A 203 4.37 8.60 3.21
CA LEU A 203 4.63 7.41 4.03
C LEU A 203 4.44 7.69 5.52
N LEU A 204 4.91 8.84 6.01
CA LEU A 204 4.68 9.27 7.38
C LEU A 204 3.19 9.50 7.67
N LEU A 205 2.46 10.11 6.73
CA LEU A 205 1.01 10.26 6.82
C LEU A 205 0.32 8.90 6.90
N ALA A 206 0.67 7.97 6.01
CA ALA A 206 0.15 6.60 6.02
C ALA A 206 0.42 5.89 7.36
N ALA A 207 1.65 5.95 7.88
CA ALA A 207 2.00 5.39 9.18
C ALA A 207 1.19 6.05 10.31
N SER A 208 0.99 7.37 10.27
CA SER A 208 0.24 8.11 11.30
C SER A 208 -1.24 7.73 11.34
N LEU A 209 -1.85 7.49 10.17
CA LEU A 209 -3.25 7.07 10.03
C LEU A 209 -3.49 5.67 10.62
N LEU A 210 -2.46 4.82 10.67
CA LEU A 210 -2.53 3.49 11.28
C LEU A 210 -2.37 3.50 12.80
N ILE A 211 -1.88 4.57 13.43
CA ILE A 211 -1.64 4.62 14.89
C ILE A 211 -2.86 4.17 15.71
N PRO A 212 -4.11 4.63 15.43
CA PRO A 212 -5.27 4.16 16.17
C PRO A 212 -5.54 2.65 16.01
N VAL A 213 -5.24 2.10 14.83
CA VAL A 213 -5.43 0.67 14.53
C VAL A 213 -4.37 -0.15 15.25
N VAL A 214 -3.11 0.28 15.21
CA VAL A 214 -1.99 -0.33 15.94
C VAL A 214 -2.26 -0.32 17.45
N ARG A 215 -2.75 0.80 18.01
CA ARG A 215 -3.14 0.86 19.42
C ARG A 215 -4.21 -0.16 19.78
N LYS A 216 -5.19 -0.37 18.90
CA LYS A 216 -6.22 -1.41 19.08
C LYS A 216 -5.62 -2.81 19.01
N GLU A 217 -4.76 -3.10 18.02
CA GLU A 217 -4.07 -4.40 17.89
C GLU A 217 -3.15 -4.71 19.08
N MET A 218 -2.53 -3.69 19.69
CA MET A 218 -1.71 -3.87 20.89
C MET A 218 -2.55 -4.12 22.14
N ALA A 219 -3.73 -3.50 22.24
CA ALA A 219 -4.64 -3.67 23.37
C ALA A 219 -5.40 -5.00 23.33
N SER A 220 -5.57 -5.63 22.15
CA SER A 220 -6.20 -6.94 22.03
C SER A 220 -5.26 -8.07 22.50
N PRO A 221 -5.72 -8.99 23.37
CA PRO A 221 -5.01 -10.22 23.70
C PRO A 221 -4.66 -11.00 22.43
N SER A 222 -3.57 -11.74 22.45
CA SER A 222 -3.22 -12.56 21.29
C SER A 222 -4.29 -13.64 21.05
N THR A 223 -4.66 -13.89 19.79
CA THR A 223 -5.76 -14.81 19.41
C THR A 223 -5.59 -16.22 20.00
N GLU A 224 -4.35 -16.63 20.31
CA GLU A 224 -4.01 -17.86 21.02
C GLU A 224 -4.36 -17.83 22.53
N GLU A 225 -4.10 -16.72 23.24
CA GLU A 225 -4.44 -16.60 24.66
C GLU A 225 -5.96 -16.55 24.88
N GLY A 226 -6.69 -15.93 23.94
CA GLY A 226 -8.16 -15.94 23.96
C GLY A 226 -8.72 -17.35 23.86
N ALA A 227 -8.24 -18.14 22.90
CA ALA A 227 -8.68 -19.53 22.71
C ALA A 227 -8.34 -20.43 23.90
N ILE A 228 -7.15 -20.29 24.50
CA ILE A 228 -6.75 -21.04 25.70
C ILE A 228 -7.58 -20.63 26.92
N SER A 229 -7.87 -19.33 27.08
CA SER A 229 -8.69 -18.84 28.20
C SER A 229 -10.13 -19.32 28.14
N THR A 230 -10.73 -19.41 26.94
CA THR A 230 -12.08 -19.94 26.75
C THR A 230 -12.12 -21.44 27.02
N GLN A 231 -11.09 -22.20 26.61
CA GLN A 231 -11.00 -23.64 26.89
C GLN A 231 -10.69 -24.00 28.35
N MET A 232 -10.22 -23.06 29.19
CA MET A 232 -10.03 -23.30 30.62
C MET A 232 -11.27 -22.93 31.47
N ILE A 233 -12.29 -22.34 30.87
CA ILE A 233 -13.53 -21.92 31.55
C ILE A 233 -14.69 -22.91 31.28
N GLU A 234 -14.52 -23.84 30.33
CA GLU A 234 -15.42 -24.99 30.08
C GLU A 234 -14.89 -26.28 30.74
#